data_AF-A0A1J1I0C1-F1
#
_entry.id   AF-A0A1J1I0C1-F1
#
_cell.length_a   1.000
_cell.length_b   1.000
_cell.length_c   1.000
_cell.angle_alpha   90.00
_cell.angle_beta   90.00
_cell.angle_gamma   90.00
#
_symmetry.space_group_name_H-M   'P 1'
#
loop_
_entity.id
_entity.type
_entity.pdbx_description
1 polymer ?
#
loop_
_entity_poly.entity_id
_entity_poly.type
_entity_poly.pdbx_seq_one_letter_code
_entity_poly.pdbx_strand_id
1 'polypeptide(L)'
;MTSKFKNPFKDLMNPTDIYTAQWPLLKLSFFMGIVPYKIVNRENSRLQISVFGFTILILHLILFGFCYIRTITVHESIVSYFFKTEISVLGDTLQLCIGLIGICTVFLYSVIQRHKFVAWFHLMTKIDEQLKEIGIETDYRSTLQFIFLMLAVKFIFFNTYLIGSWVMFKIENIYPNYTCWIVFFMPHIFISIMVVLFICLMKQMKHRFLLLNKILKNLCQQNKLSTGIRRKIVRPCGLCSFYSEPQRSNIKEIVNQISIIHDSLCDACNLVEDYFSAQMLTTVAIAFLIIVFNTYYILGAMFGNANIPGQYFNTVEFITFFSYQIAVHFLSVFAVVFVCSSLSKESGKTAICVHKLLNTTNSEELKVQLTQFSIQLVHRKVKFTACSLFTLDTSFIFTIVKALSTYVIILVQFTINQEAKVELIRRNLEELVKLNNLTMPNDM
;
A
#
# COMPACT_ATOMS: atom_id res chain seq x y z
N MET A 1 21.80 -17.57 -22.98
CA MET A 1 22.51 -16.82 -24.04
C MET A 1 21.85 -15.45 -24.19
N THR A 2 22.50 -14.31 -24.00
CA THR A 2 23.83 -13.93 -23.48
C THR A 2 23.57 -12.65 -22.68
N SER A 3 23.67 -12.77 -21.35
CA SER A 3 23.43 -11.67 -20.42
C SER A 3 24.63 -10.73 -20.49
N LYS A 4 24.40 -9.45 -20.78
CA LYS A 4 25.43 -8.39 -20.77
C LYS A 4 25.79 -7.95 -19.34
N PHE A 5 25.53 -8.76 -18.32
CA PHE A 5 26.02 -8.50 -16.96
C PHE A 5 27.46 -8.97 -16.84
N LYS A 6 28.42 -8.08 -17.11
CA LYS A 6 29.86 -8.36 -16.88
C LYS A 6 30.19 -8.44 -15.37
N ASN A 7 29.35 -7.88 -14.50
CA ASN A 7 29.40 -8.08 -13.05
C ASN A 7 28.03 -7.80 -12.40
N PRO A 8 27.21 -8.83 -12.10
CA PRO A 8 25.83 -8.63 -11.62
C PRO A 8 25.74 -7.81 -10.33
N PHE A 9 26.77 -7.85 -9.48
CA PHE A 9 26.82 -7.06 -8.23
C PHE A 9 27.13 -5.57 -8.45
N LYS A 10 27.97 -5.23 -9.44
CA LYS A 10 28.38 -3.84 -9.70
C LYS A 10 27.28 -3.08 -10.45
N ASP A 11 26.61 -3.75 -11.38
CA ASP A 11 25.46 -3.21 -12.11
C ASP A 11 24.22 -3.10 -11.20
N LEU A 12 24.10 -3.95 -10.18
CA LEU A 12 23.05 -3.84 -9.16
C LEU A 12 23.18 -2.58 -8.30
N MET A 13 24.39 -2.09 -8.05
CA MET A 13 24.63 -0.92 -7.18
C MET A 13 24.52 0.43 -7.90
N ASN A 14 24.59 0.44 -9.24
CA ASN A 14 24.52 1.63 -10.08
C ASN A 14 23.48 1.44 -11.21
N PRO A 15 22.19 1.60 -10.91
CA PRO A 15 21.13 1.42 -11.91
C PRO A 15 21.18 2.52 -12.96
N THR A 16 21.06 2.14 -14.25
CA THR A 16 21.08 3.05 -15.39
C THR A 16 19.70 3.36 -15.96
N ASP A 17 18.69 2.55 -15.61
CA ASP A 17 17.31 2.70 -16.05
C ASP A 17 16.31 2.34 -14.93
N ILE A 18 15.04 2.67 -15.17
CA ILE A 18 13.95 2.40 -14.22
C ILE A 18 13.75 0.89 -13.96
N TYR A 19 14.02 0.03 -14.94
CA TYR A 19 13.88 -1.43 -14.80
C TYR A 19 14.91 -2.00 -13.84
N THR A 20 16.17 -1.59 -13.97
CA THR A 20 17.30 -2.01 -13.13
C THR A 20 17.12 -1.45 -11.72
N ALA A 21 16.67 -0.20 -11.59
CA ALA A 21 16.37 0.40 -10.29
C ALA A 21 15.27 -0.38 -9.54
N GLN A 22 14.26 -0.89 -10.26
CA GLN A 22 13.16 -1.66 -9.69
C GLN A 22 13.41 -3.18 -9.61
N TRP A 23 14.53 -3.65 -10.12
CA TRP A 23 14.84 -5.07 -10.25
C TRP A 23 14.70 -5.88 -8.94
N PRO A 24 15.18 -5.42 -7.76
CA PRO A 24 15.07 -6.21 -6.53
C PRO A 24 13.60 -6.50 -6.16
N LEU A 25 12.74 -5.48 -6.30
CA LEU A 25 11.33 -5.59 -5.99
C LEU A 25 10.58 -6.45 -7.01
N LEU A 26 10.88 -6.27 -8.30
CA LEU A 26 10.29 -7.08 -9.37
C LEU A 26 10.72 -8.54 -9.27
N LYS A 27 11.98 -8.81 -8.92
CA LYS A 27 12.49 -10.17 -8.72
C LYS A 27 11.83 -10.84 -7.52
N LEU A 28 11.69 -10.14 -6.39
CA LEU A 28 10.97 -10.66 -5.22
C LEU A 28 9.50 -10.94 -5.57
N SER A 29 8.84 -10.01 -6.25
CA SER A 29 7.45 -10.14 -6.68
C SER A 29 7.25 -11.25 -7.72
N PHE A 30 8.27 -11.55 -8.52
CA PHE A 30 8.29 -12.67 -9.45
C PHE A 30 8.29 -14.02 -8.73
N PHE A 31 9.15 -14.19 -7.71
CA PHE A 31 9.17 -15.42 -6.90
C PHE A 31 7.92 -15.62 -6.07
N MET A 32 7.26 -14.52 -5.66
CA MET A 32 5.95 -14.57 -5.02
C MET A 32 4.81 -14.82 -6.03
N GLY A 33 5.06 -14.82 -7.34
CA GLY A 33 4.02 -14.97 -8.37
C GLY A 33 3.09 -13.76 -8.54
N ILE A 34 3.38 -12.63 -7.87
CA ILE A 34 2.61 -11.37 -8.00
C ILE A 34 2.90 -10.70 -9.34
N VAL A 35 4.15 -10.81 -9.83
CA VAL A 35 4.58 -10.20 -11.09
C VAL A 35 5.24 -11.29 -11.96
N PRO A 36 4.49 -12.06 -12.76
CA PRO A 36 5.02 -13.19 -13.54
C PRO A 36 5.80 -12.74 -14.81
N TYR A 37 6.52 -11.62 -14.72
CA TYR A 37 7.26 -11.00 -15.83
C TYR A 37 8.76 -11.02 -15.55
N LYS A 38 9.53 -11.32 -16.59
CA LYS A 38 11.00 -11.23 -16.56
C LYS A 38 11.44 -9.93 -17.24
N ILE A 39 12.45 -9.29 -16.66
CA ILE A 39 13.15 -8.19 -17.33
C ILE A 39 14.06 -8.81 -18.39
N VAL A 40 13.87 -8.43 -19.64
CA VAL A 40 14.75 -8.81 -20.74
C VAL A 40 15.49 -7.57 -21.19
N ASN A 41 16.80 -7.59 -20.96
CA ASN A 41 17.70 -6.51 -21.32
C ASN A 41 18.36 -6.84 -22.67
N ARG A 42 17.86 -6.25 -23.75
CA ARG A 42 18.54 -6.25 -25.07
C ARG A 42 19.16 -4.87 -25.28
N GLU A 43 18.69 -4.07 -26.24
CA GLU A 43 19.12 -2.67 -26.38
C GLU A 43 18.28 -1.73 -25.50
N ASN A 44 16.99 -2.05 -25.33
CA ASN A 44 16.08 -1.44 -24.36
C ASN A 44 15.53 -2.51 -23.41
N SER A 45 15.55 -2.22 -22.11
CA SER A 45 14.93 -3.06 -21.08
C SER A 45 13.43 -3.13 -21.29
N ARG A 46 12.87 -4.35 -21.31
CA ARG A 46 11.42 -4.57 -21.42
C ARG A 46 10.95 -5.72 -20.53
N LEU A 47 9.69 -5.64 -20.09
CA LEU A 47 9.03 -6.74 -19.40
C LEU A 47 8.48 -7.76 -20.41
N GLN A 48 8.85 -9.02 -20.26
CA GLN A 48 8.30 -10.14 -21.04
C GLN A 48 7.63 -11.16 -20.14
N ILE A 49 6.62 -11.83 -20.71
CA ILE A 49 5.96 -12.96 -20.09
C ILE A 49 6.98 -14.07 -19.83
N SER A 50 6.89 -14.68 -18.65
CA SER A 50 7.68 -15.84 -18.28
C SER A 50 6.73 -17.00 -17.98
N VAL A 51 6.79 -18.07 -18.77
CA VAL A 51 6.04 -19.30 -18.51
C VAL A 51 6.32 -19.80 -17.08
N PHE A 52 7.59 -19.75 -16.67
CA PHE A 52 8.02 -20.10 -15.32
C PHE A 52 7.34 -19.24 -14.22
N GLY A 53 7.14 -17.94 -14.47
CA GLY A 53 6.43 -17.06 -13.53
C GLY A 53 4.95 -17.44 -13.36
N PHE A 54 4.29 -17.83 -14.45
CA PHE A 54 2.91 -18.33 -14.39
C PHE A 54 2.82 -19.69 -13.69
N THR A 55 3.80 -20.58 -13.88
CA THR A 55 3.88 -21.84 -13.13
C THR A 55 4.00 -21.59 -11.62
N ILE A 56 4.84 -20.64 -11.20
CA ILE A 56 4.97 -20.23 -9.80
C ILE A 56 3.64 -19.69 -9.25
N LEU A 57 2.96 -18.83 -10.01
CA LEU A 57 1.65 -18.29 -9.62
C LEU A 57 0.62 -19.41 -9.38
N ILE A 58 0.50 -20.34 -10.33
CA ILE A 58 -0.44 -21.47 -10.23
C ILE A 58 -0.10 -22.36 -9.02
N LEU A 59 1.19 -22.63 -8.80
CA LEU A 59 1.63 -23.42 -7.65
C LEU A 59 1.26 -22.76 -6.32
N HIS A 60 1.43 -21.45 -6.18
CA HIS A 60 1.03 -20.73 -4.97
C HIS A 60 -0.49 -20.72 -4.76
N LEU A 61 -1.28 -20.61 -5.83
CA LEU A 61 -2.75 -20.72 -5.75
C LEU A 61 -3.19 -22.11 -5.31
N ILE A 62 -2.59 -23.17 -5.88
CA ILE A 62 -2.89 -24.56 -5.50
C ILE A 62 -2.50 -24.82 -4.04
N LEU A 63 -1.30 -24.38 -3.63
CA LEU A 63 -0.83 -24.50 -2.25
C LEU A 63 -1.78 -23.79 -1.28
N PHE A 64 -2.11 -22.52 -1.54
CA PHE A 64 -3.00 -21.76 -0.68
C PHE A 64 -4.41 -22.38 -0.63
N GLY A 65 -4.96 -22.78 -1.78
CA GLY A 65 -6.26 -23.45 -1.85
C GLY A 65 -6.30 -24.77 -1.06
N PHE A 66 -5.26 -25.60 -1.19
CA PHE A 66 -5.14 -26.83 -0.41
C PHE A 66 -5.08 -26.55 1.10
N CYS A 67 -4.22 -25.61 1.53
CA CYS A 67 -4.12 -25.24 2.94
C CYS A 67 -5.43 -24.66 3.46
N TYR A 68 -6.11 -23.83 2.68
CA TYR A 68 -7.40 -23.22 3.03
C TYR A 68 -8.49 -24.27 3.25
N ILE A 69 -8.67 -25.20 2.29
CA ILE A 69 -9.65 -26.28 2.40
C ILE A 69 -9.37 -27.16 3.62
N ARG A 70 -8.10 -27.52 3.85
CA ARG A 70 -7.71 -28.33 5.00
C ARG A 70 -7.99 -27.62 6.33
N THR A 71 -7.63 -26.34 6.44
CA THR A 71 -7.85 -25.52 7.64
C THR A 71 -9.35 -25.41 7.97
N ILE A 72 -10.22 -25.24 6.96
CA ILE A 72 -11.68 -25.25 7.16
C ILE A 72 -12.17 -26.63 7.59
N THR A 73 -11.70 -27.70 6.95
CA THR A 73 -12.14 -29.08 7.25
C THR A 73 -11.77 -29.52 8.67
N VAL A 74 -10.61 -29.07 9.16
CA VAL A 74 -10.14 -29.35 10.53
C VAL A 74 -10.77 -28.39 11.56
N HIS A 75 -11.51 -27.37 11.11
CA HIS A 75 -12.06 -26.30 11.95
C HIS A 75 -11.02 -25.63 12.85
N GLU A 76 -9.82 -25.40 12.30
CA GLU A 76 -8.69 -24.84 13.03
C GLU A 76 -8.44 -23.38 12.64
N SER A 77 -8.42 -22.48 13.61
CA SER A 77 -8.00 -21.08 13.40
C SER A 77 -7.12 -20.62 14.56
N ILE A 78 -6.25 -19.64 14.31
CA ILE A 78 -5.39 -19.07 15.35
C ILE A 78 -6.23 -18.46 16.48
N VAL A 79 -7.31 -17.74 16.17
CA VAL A 79 -8.12 -17.07 17.21
C VAL A 79 -8.98 -18.07 17.98
N SER A 80 -9.42 -19.18 17.37
CA SER A 80 -10.21 -20.22 18.06
C SER A 80 -9.49 -20.89 19.23
N TYR A 81 -8.15 -20.83 19.25
CA TYR A 81 -7.35 -21.29 20.38
C TYR A 81 -7.46 -20.37 21.61
N PHE A 82 -7.76 -19.08 21.40
CA PHE A 82 -7.85 -18.08 22.47
C PHE A 82 -9.29 -17.75 22.86
N PHE A 83 -10.22 -17.74 21.90
CA PHE A 83 -11.64 -17.42 22.12
C PHE A 83 -12.58 -18.40 21.43
N LYS A 84 -13.58 -18.87 22.17
CA LYS A 84 -14.67 -19.73 21.66
C LYS A 84 -16.03 -19.04 21.81
N THR A 85 -16.14 -17.79 21.37
CA THR A 85 -17.41 -17.04 21.36
C THR A 85 -18.00 -17.02 19.95
N GLU A 86 -19.31 -16.80 19.82
CA GLU A 86 -19.94 -16.64 18.49
C GLU A 86 -19.30 -15.48 17.70
N ILE A 87 -18.88 -14.42 18.41
CA ILE A 87 -18.23 -13.26 17.82
C ILE A 87 -16.81 -13.60 17.34
N SER A 88 -16.06 -14.44 18.07
CA SER A 88 -14.74 -14.88 17.60
C SER A 88 -14.85 -15.78 16.37
N VAL A 89 -15.83 -16.69 16.34
CA VAL A 89 -16.14 -17.53 15.16
C VAL A 89 -16.52 -16.68 13.94
N LEU A 90 -17.34 -15.65 14.14
CA LEU A 90 -17.69 -14.69 13.09
C LEU A 90 -16.44 -13.95 12.57
N GLY A 91 -15.59 -13.46 13.48
CA GLY A 91 -14.35 -12.77 13.15
C GLY A 91 -13.39 -13.65 12.35
N ASP A 92 -13.18 -14.89 12.80
CA ASP A 92 -12.36 -15.88 12.09
C ASP A 92 -12.87 -16.17 10.69
N THR A 93 -14.18 -16.39 10.56
CA THR A 93 -14.81 -16.69 9.27
C THR A 93 -14.63 -15.50 8.32
N LEU A 94 -14.87 -14.28 8.79
CA LEU A 94 -14.67 -13.06 8.00
C LEU A 94 -13.21 -12.87 7.61
N GLN A 95 -12.27 -13.11 8.52
CA GLN A 95 -10.83 -12.99 8.26
C GLN A 95 -10.33 -14.03 7.25
N LEU A 96 -10.81 -15.27 7.32
CA LEU A 96 -10.51 -16.32 6.35
C LEU A 96 -11.08 -15.97 4.96
N CYS A 97 -12.35 -15.55 4.90
CA CYS A 97 -13.00 -15.14 3.65
C CYS A 97 -12.30 -13.95 2.99
N ILE A 98 -12.01 -12.89 3.75
CA ILE A 98 -11.35 -11.69 3.22
C ILE A 98 -9.89 -11.99 2.83
N GLY A 99 -9.21 -12.90 3.53
CA GLY A 99 -7.87 -13.37 3.18
C GLY A 99 -7.85 -14.09 1.84
N LEU A 100 -8.83 -14.98 1.59
CA LEU A 100 -9.02 -15.64 0.30
C LEU A 100 -9.32 -14.62 -0.81
N ILE A 101 -10.26 -13.71 -0.57
CA ILE A 101 -10.60 -12.63 -1.51
C ILE A 101 -9.36 -11.78 -1.81
N GLY A 102 -8.55 -11.46 -0.80
CA GLY A 102 -7.29 -10.74 -0.93
C GLY A 102 -6.32 -11.40 -1.88
N ILE A 103 -5.99 -12.66 -1.65
CA ILE A 103 -5.05 -13.42 -2.49
C ILE A 103 -5.59 -13.57 -3.92
N CYS A 104 -6.87 -13.94 -4.06
CA CYS A 104 -7.51 -14.03 -5.37
C CYS A 104 -7.44 -12.69 -6.11
N THR A 105 -7.72 -11.57 -5.44
CA THR A 105 -7.65 -10.24 -6.05
C THR A 105 -6.24 -9.88 -6.49
N VAL A 106 -5.22 -10.16 -5.67
CA VAL A 106 -3.81 -9.91 -6.01
C VAL A 106 -3.42 -10.66 -7.28
N PHE A 107 -3.71 -11.97 -7.36
CA PHE A 107 -3.35 -12.80 -8.52
C PHE A 107 -4.22 -12.56 -9.75
N LEU A 108 -5.53 -12.35 -9.61
CA LEU A 108 -6.40 -12.08 -10.76
C LEU A 108 -6.00 -10.78 -11.44
N TYR A 109 -5.79 -9.71 -10.67
CA TYR A 109 -5.43 -8.41 -11.23
C TYR A 109 -4.01 -8.39 -11.80
N SER A 110 -3.07 -9.17 -11.24
CA SER A 110 -1.72 -9.28 -11.82
C SER A 110 -1.74 -9.89 -13.22
N VAL A 111 -2.70 -10.76 -13.53
CA VAL A 111 -2.86 -11.41 -14.84
C VAL A 111 -3.74 -10.58 -15.78
N ILE A 112 -4.89 -10.09 -15.31
CA ILE A 112 -5.88 -9.38 -16.14
C ILE A 112 -5.35 -8.00 -16.56
N GLN A 113 -4.83 -7.23 -15.59
CA GLN A 113 -4.39 -5.85 -15.84
C GLN A 113 -2.93 -5.73 -16.27
N ARG A 114 -2.30 -6.85 -16.64
CA ARG A 114 -0.89 -6.92 -17.02
C ARG A 114 -0.43 -5.90 -18.06
N HIS A 115 -1.29 -5.62 -19.04
CA HIS A 115 -0.97 -4.70 -20.12
C HIS A 115 -0.77 -3.28 -19.59
N LYS A 116 -1.54 -2.87 -18.56
CA LYS A 116 -1.40 -1.56 -17.92
C LYS A 116 -0.09 -1.45 -17.14
N PHE A 117 0.28 -2.51 -16.43
CA PHE A 117 1.56 -2.56 -15.71
C PHE A 117 2.76 -2.45 -16.66
N VAL A 118 2.76 -3.19 -17.77
CA VAL A 118 3.83 -3.09 -18.78
C VAL A 118 3.82 -1.74 -19.48
N ALA A 119 2.63 -1.22 -19.84
CA ALA A 119 2.49 0.10 -20.45
C ALA A 119 3.01 1.21 -19.54
N TRP A 120 2.83 1.09 -18.21
CA TRP A 120 3.37 2.04 -17.25
C TRP A 120 4.89 2.12 -17.33
N PHE A 121 5.60 0.99 -17.34
CA PHE A 121 7.07 1.00 -17.45
C PHE A 121 7.55 1.62 -18.76
N HIS A 122 6.89 1.29 -19.87
CA HIS A 122 7.21 1.89 -21.16
C HIS A 122 6.99 3.41 -21.16
N LEU A 123 5.86 3.87 -20.63
CA LEU A 123 5.53 5.28 -20.53
C LEU A 123 6.52 6.03 -19.65
N MET A 124 6.96 5.43 -18.55
CA MET A 124 7.95 6.01 -17.66
C MET A 124 9.33 6.12 -18.30
N THR A 125 9.75 5.14 -19.11
CA THR A 125 10.98 5.25 -19.92
C THR A 125 10.87 6.39 -20.93
N LYS A 126 9.74 6.51 -21.62
CA LYS A 126 9.49 7.62 -22.56
C LYS A 126 9.55 8.99 -21.86
N ILE A 127 8.95 9.11 -20.67
CA ILE A 127 9.01 10.34 -19.87
C ILE A 127 10.46 10.67 -19.48
N ASP A 128 11.25 9.66 -19.10
CA ASP A 128 12.66 9.85 -18.75
C ASP A 128 13.49 10.30 -19.96
N GLU A 129 13.21 9.78 -21.15
CA GLU A 129 13.83 10.24 -22.42
C GLU A 129 13.48 11.70 -22.71
N GLN A 130 12.21 12.09 -22.60
CA GLN A 130 11.77 13.48 -22.78
C GLN A 130 12.37 14.44 -21.74
N LEU A 131 12.53 14.00 -20.49
CA LEU A 131 13.20 14.79 -19.45
C LEU A 131 14.70 14.98 -19.78
N LYS A 132 15.33 13.95 -20.36
CA LYS A 132 16.73 14.01 -20.80
C LYS A 132 16.93 14.98 -21.97
N GLU A 133 15.98 15.08 -22.90
CA GLU A 133 16.00 16.08 -23.98
C GLU A 133 16.01 17.52 -23.43
N ILE A 134 15.38 17.76 -22.27
CA ILE A 134 15.39 19.06 -21.57
C ILE A 134 16.63 19.20 -20.66
N GLY A 135 17.55 18.25 -20.70
CA GLY A 135 18.81 18.26 -19.93
C GLY A 135 18.65 17.84 -18.46
N ILE A 136 17.65 17.02 -18.14
CA ILE A 136 17.39 16.55 -16.78
C ILE A 136 17.56 15.05 -16.70
N GLU A 137 18.54 14.64 -15.93
CA GLU A 137 18.78 13.23 -15.63
C GLU A 137 18.00 12.81 -14.37
N THR A 138 17.37 11.64 -14.44
CA THR A 138 16.67 11.02 -13.32
C THR A 138 17.62 10.17 -12.48
N ASP A 139 17.61 10.37 -11.16
CA ASP A 139 18.46 9.61 -10.24
C ASP A 139 17.83 8.24 -9.89
N TYR A 140 18.32 7.21 -10.57
CA TYR A 140 17.91 5.82 -10.32
C TYR A 140 18.53 5.23 -9.05
N ARG A 141 19.64 5.77 -8.54
CA ARG A 141 20.32 5.23 -7.35
C ARG A 141 19.50 5.50 -6.09
N SER A 142 18.95 6.71 -5.95
CA SER A 142 18.02 7.03 -4.86
C SER A 142 16.77 6.15 -4.87
N THR A 143 16.28 5.80 -6.06
CA THR A 143 15.16 4.87 -6.26
C THR A 143 15.48 3.49 -5.71
N LEU A 144 16.62 2.94 -6.10
CA LEU A 144 17.07 1.63 -5.66
C LEU A 144 17.29 1.57 -4.14
N GLN A 145 17.95 2.59 -3.57
CA GLN A 145 18.16 2.68 -2.12
C GLN A 145 16.84 2.70 -1.35
N PHE A 146 15.86 3.45 -1.84
CA PHE A 146 14.53 3.48 -1.24
C PHE A 146 13.84 2.11 -1.31
N ILE A 147 13.97 1.39 -2.42
CA ILE A 147 13.39 0.04 -2.57
C ILE A 147 14.02 -0.92 -1.56
N PHE A 148 15.35 -0.93 -1.44
CA PHE A 148 16.02 -1.76 -0.43
C PHE A 148 15.61 -1.39 0.99
N LEU A 149 15.48 -0.10 1.30
CA LEU A 149 14.98 0.35 2.60
C LEU A 149 13.57 -0.17 2.89
N MET A 150 12.65 -0.03 1.93
CA MET A 150 11.27 -0.51 2.10
C MET A 150 11.21 -2.03 2.27
N LEU A 151 11.99 -2.78 1.49
CA LEU A 151 12.09 -4.24 1.61
C LEU A 151 12.69 -4.66 2.95
N ALA A 152 13.73 -3.98 3.42
CA ALA A 152 14.33 -4.22 4.73
C ALA A 152 13.34 -3.95 5.88
N VAL A 153 12.62 -2.83 5.83
CA VAL A 153 11.58 -2.50 6.81
C VAL A 153 10.48 -3.56 6.84
N LYS A 154 10.00 -4.01 5.67
CA LYS A 154 8.99 -5.07 5.60
C LYS A 154 9.52 -6.42 6.07
N PHE A 155 10.78 -6.75 5.77
CA PHE A 155 11.42 -7.95 6.27
C PHE A 155 11.50 -7.93 7.80
N ILE A 156 11.91 -6.80 8.40
CA ILE A 156 11.94 -6.65 9.87
C ILE A 156 10.55 -6.84 10.46
N PHE A 157 9.52 -6.15 9.93
CA PHE A 157 8.16 -6.32 10.44
C PHE A 157 7.67 -7.77 10.32
N PHE A 158 7.89 -8.42 9.19
CA PHE A 158 7.45 -9.80 9.01
C PHE A 158 8.15 -10.77 9.97
N ASN A 159 9.46 -10.63 10.16
CA ASN A 159 10.20 -11.50 11.09
C ASN A 159 9.82 -11.24 12.55
N THR A 160 9.68 -9.98 12.96
CA THR A 160 9.18 -9.64 14.30
C THR A 160 7.79 -10.24 14.53
N TYR A 161 6.92 -10.20 13.53
CA TYR A 161 5.60 -10.81 13.61
C TYR A 161 5.66 -12.33 13.76
N LEU A 162 6.45 -13.02 12.93
CA LEU A 162 6.62 -14.48 13.01
C LEU A 162 7.19 -14.91 14.37
N ILE A 163 8.26 -14.24 14.82
CA ILE A 163 8.90 -14.55 16.11
C ILE A 163 7.92 -14.30 17.25
N GLY A 164 7.22 -13.16 17.25
CA GLY A 164 6.22 -12.85 18.27
C GLY A 164 5.09 -13.86 18.32
N SER A 165 4.60 -14.30 17.15
CA SER A 165 3.58 -15.35 17.04
C SER A 165 4.09 -16.68 17.59
N TRP A 166 5.31 -17.08 17.24
CA TRP A 166 5.91 -18.32 17.70
C TRP A 166 6.13 -18.33 19.22
N VAL A 167 6.60 -17.21 19.79
CA VAL A 167 6.77 -17.05 21.24
C VAL A 167 5.43 -17.20 21.96
N MET A 168 4.40 -16.48 21.51
CA MET A 168 3.06 -16.53 22.09
C MET A 168 2.51 -17.98 22.11
N PHE A 169 2.56 -18.68 20.96
CA PHE A 169 2.07 -20.06 20.90
C PHE A 169 2.86 -21.02 21.78
N LYS A 170 4.18 -20.84 21.87
CA LYS A 170 5.03 -21.68 22.73
C LYS A 170 4.68 -21.51 24.21
N ILE A 171 4.39 -20.30 24.64
CA ILE A 171 4.07 -20.01 26.05
C ILE A 171 2.72 -20.62 26.43
N GLU A 172 1.76 -20.60 25.51
CA GLU A 172 0.46 -21.25 25.69
C GLU A 172 0.44 -22.75 25.40
N ASN A 173 1.58 -23.35 25.04
CA ASN A 173 1.68 -24.75 24.62
C ASN A 173 0.72 -25.12 23.46
N ILE A 174 0.43 -24.15 22.58
CA ILE A 174 -0.41 -24.34 21.40
C ILE A 174 0.52 -24.64 20.20
N TYR A 175 0.18 -25.66 19.42
CA TYR A 175 0.94 -26.04 18.23
C TYR A 175 0.01 -26.10 17.02
N PRO A 176 -0.24 -24.96 16.34
CA PRO A 176 -1.10 -24.95 15.17
C PRO A 176 -0.48 -25.75 14.03
N ASN A 177 -1.32 -26.43 13.26
CA ASN A 177 -0.92 -27.18 12.08
C ASN A 177 -0.30 -26.23 11.04
N TYR A 178 0.64 -26.74 10.24
CA TYR A 178 1.34 -25.93 9.25
C TYR A 178 0.40 -25.29 8.22
N THR A 179 -0.76 -25.92 7.94
CA THR A 179 -1.77 -25.33 7.04
C THR A 179 -2.48 -24.13 7.66
N CYS A 180 -2.68 -24.12 8.97
CA CYS A 180 -3.21 -22.96 9.69
C CYS A 180 -2.20 -21.79 9.62
N TRP A 181 -0.91 -22.08 9.84
CA TRP A 181 0.17 -21.09 9.66
C TRP A 181 0.19 -20.49 8.26
N ILE A 182 0.14 -21.31 7.21
CA ILE A 182 0.17 -20.81 5.82
C ILE A 182 -1.06 -19.93 5.55
N VAL A 183 -2.26 -20.39 5.92
CA VAL A 183 -3.50 -19.64 5.68
C VAL A 183 -3.49 -18.30 6.40
N PHE A 184 -2.91 -18.25 7.61
CA PHE A 184 -2.82 -17.03 8.38
C PHE A 184 -1.75 -16.07 7.83
N PHE A 185 -0.49 -16.49 7.68
CA PHE A 185 0.61 -15.56 7.34
C PHE A 185 0.71 -15.22 5.84
N MET A 186 0.39 -16.15 4.95
CA MET A 186 0.60 -15.97 3.51
C MET A 186 -0.16 -14.73 2.96
N PRO A 187 -1.45 -14.50 3.24
CA PRO A 187 -2.15 -13.31 2.76
C PRO A 187 -1.46 -12.00 3.18
N HIS A 188 -0.95 -11.91 4.42
CA HIS A 188 -0.25 -10.71 4.89
C HIS A 188 1.03 -10.44 4.11
N ILE A 189 1.82 -11.47 3.79
CA ILE A 189 3.05 -11.32 3.00
C ILE A 189 2.73 -10.79 1.60
N PHE A 190 1.74 -11.41 0.95
CA PHE A 190 1.35 -11.07 -0.42
C PHE A 190 0.84 -9.63 -0.51
N ILE A 191 -0.06 -9.23 0.39
CA ILE A 191 -0.59 -7.87 0.46
C ILE A 191 0.53 -6.89 0.79
N SER A 192 1.45 -7.24 1.70
CA SER A 192 2.55 -6.36 2.09
C SER A 192 3.50 -6.06 0.92
N ILE A 193 3.89 -7.07 0.14
CA ILE A 193 4.71 -6.87 -1.08
C ILE A 193 3.96 -6.07 -2.13
N MET A 194 2.67 -6.35 -2.30
CA MET A 194 1.79 -5.63 -3.21
C MET A 194 1.68 -4.13 -2.86
N VAL A 195 1.55 -3.80 -1.57
CA VAL A 195 1.56 -2.41 -1.07
C VAL A 195 2.92 -1.73 -1.30
N VAL A 196 4.04 -2.45 -1.10
CA VAL A 196 5.37 -1.90 -1.42
C VAL A 196 5.49 -1.59 -2.90
N LEU A 197 5.03 -2.49 -3.79
CA LEU A 197 5.00 -2.27 -5.23
C LEU A 197 4.24 -0.98 -5.57
N PHE A 198 3.03 -0.83 -5.04
CA PHE A 198 2.24 0.39 -5.21
C PHE A 198 2.99 1.65 -4.76
N ILE A 199 3.50 1.67 -3.51
CA ILE A 199 4.22 2.82 -2.94
C ILE A 199 5.43 3.22 -3.80
N CYS A 200 6.20 2.23 -4.28
CA CYS A 200 7.36 2.48 -5.11
C CYS A 200 7.01 3.15 -6.44
N LEU A 201 5.99 2.66 -7.15
CA LEU A 201 5.54 3.24 -8.42
C LEU A 201 4.99 4.66 -8.24
N MET A 202 4.21 4.87 -7.18
CA MET A 202 3.68 6.19 -6.83
C MET A 202 4.80 7.19 -6.51
N LYS A 203 5.85 6.75 -5.79
CA LYS A 203 7.02 7.59 -5.52
C LYS A 203 7.75 7.96 -6.80
N GLN A 204 7.85 7.05 -7.77
CA GLN A 204 8.46 7.34 -9.07
C GLN A 204 7.73 8.45 -9.84
N MET A 205 6.40 8.39 -9.88
CA MET A 205 5.59 9.44 -10.52
C MET A 205 5.74 10.76 -9.77
N LYS A 206 5.68 10.74 -8.43
CA LYS A 206 5.84 11.93 -7.60
C LYS A 206 7.18 12.62 -7.82
N HIS A 207 8.25 11.85 -7.94
CA HIS A 207 9.58 12.38 -8.22
C HIS A 207 9.61 13.18 -9.52
N ARG A 208 8.96 12.70 -10.58
CA ARG A 208 8.93 13.38 -11.89
C ARG A 208 8.06 14.62 -11.90
N PHE A 209 6.93 14.63 -11.19
CA PHE A 209 6.19 15.87 -10.94
C PHE A 209 7.03 16.91 -10.18
N LEU A 210 7.83 16.47 -9.19
CA LEU A 210 8.72 17.36 -8.45
C LEU A 210 9.82 17.95 -9.36
N LEU A 211 10.39 17.14 -10.26
CA LEU A 211 11.33 17.62 -11.27
C LEU A 211 10.66 18.67 -12.17
N LEU A 212 9.47 18.38 -12.70
CA LEU A 212 8.70 19.30 -13.54
C LEU A 212 8.45 20.65 -12.84
N ASN A 213 8.02 20.61 -11.58
CA ASN A 213 7.80 21.78 -10.75
C ASN A 213 9.09 22.58 -10.49
N LYS A 214 10.24 21.89 -10.38
CA LYS A 214 11.55 22.54 -10.22
C LYS A 214 11.94 23.31 -11.49
N ILE A 215 11.70 22.74 -12.68
CA ILE A 215 11.96 23.41 -13.96
C ILE A 215 11.10 24.66 -14.09
N LEU A 216 9.80 24.55 -13.90
CA LEU A 216 8.87 25.68 -14.02
C LEU A 216 9.22 26.82 -13.05
N LYS A 217 9.67 26.49 -11.83
CA LYS A 217 10.17 27.49 -10.87
C LYS A 217 11.43 28.19 -11.36
N ASN A 218 12.37 27.46 -11.95
CA ASN A 218 13.60 28.04 -12.51
C ASN A 218 13.28 28.96 -13.70
N LEU A 219 12.38 28.55 -14.60
CA LEU A 219 11.91 29.38 -15.71
C LEU A 219 11.25 30.67 -15.20
N CYS A 220 10.43 30.57 -14.14
CA CYS A 220 9.82 31.73 -13.50
C CYS A 220 10.87 32.70 -12.95
N GLN A 221 11.92 32.19 -12.29
CA GLN A 221 13.01 33.01 -11.76
C GLN A 221 13.81 33.69 -12.89
N GLN A 222 14.20 32.94 -13.92
CA GLN A 222 14.92 33.48 -15.08
C GLN A 222 14.13 34.61 -15.76
N ASN A 223 12.82 34.42 -15.93
CA ASN A 223 11.98 35.43 -16.57
C ASN A 223 11.92 36.72 -15.74
N LYS A 224 11.79 36.64 -14.40
CA LYS A 224 11.85 37.82 -13.50
C LYS A 224 13.16 38.60 -13.63
N LEU A 225 14.29 37.90 -13.67
CA LEU A 225 15.62 38.52 -13.82
C LEU A 225 15.78 39.23 -15.17
N SER A 226 15.11 38.73 -16.22
CA SER A 226 15.12 39.36 -17.55
C SER A 226 14.20 40.58 -17.67
N THR A 227 13.17 40.69 -16.82
CA THR A 227 12.16 41.77 -16.85
C THR A 227 12.45 42.91 -15.87
N GLY A 228 13.38 42.77 -14.92
CA GLY A 228 13.83 43.87 -14.06
C GLY A 228 14.53 43.45 -12.76
N ILE A 229 15.60 44.20 -12.42
CA ILE A 229 16.47 44.13 -11.23
C ILE A 229 17.64 43.12 -11.33
N ARG A 230 18.79 43.62 -11.84
CA ARG A 230 20.14 43.10 -11.53
C ARG A 230 20.37 43.18 -10.02
N ARG A 231 20.01 42.15 -9.26
CA ARG A 231 20.59 41.94 -7.91
C ARG A 231 21.63 40.84 -8.03
N LYS A 232 22.91 41.22 -7.86
CA LYS A 232 24.03 40.29 -7.62
C LYS A 232 23.67 39.47 -6.37
N ILE A 233 23.25 38.23 -6.55
CA ILE A 233 23.14 37.26 -5.46
C ILE A 233 24.16 36.17 -5.74
N VAL A 234 25.10 36.05 -4.81
CA VAL A 234 26.14 35.03 -4.75
C VAL A 234 25.48 33.64 -4.77
N ARG A 235 25.95 32.78 -5.69
CA ARG A 235 25.46 31.41 -5.89
C ARG A 235 25.95 30.49 -4.78
N PRO A 236 25.08 29.75 -4.06
CA PRO A 236 25.51 28.55 -3.35
C PRO A 236 25.28 27.31 -4.23
N CYS A 237 26.39 26.63 -4.53
CA CYS A 237 26.58 25.21 -4.83
C CYS A 237 25.60 24.43 -5.76
N GLY A 238 26.18 23.80 -6.79
CA GLY A 238 25.96 22.37 -7.04
C GLY A 238 25.23 21.94 -8.31
N LEU A 239 24.77 22.85 -9.18
CA LEU A 239 24.38 22.50 -10.55
C LEU A 239 25.23 23.30 -11.51
N CYS A 240 26.12 22.60 -12.21
CA CYS A 240 27.03 23.17 -13.20
C CYS A 240 26.29 24.09 -14.17
N SER A 241 26.96 25.20 -14.47
CA SER A 241 26.68 26.15 -15.54
C SER A 241 26.52 25.45 -16.89
N PHE A 242 25.28 25.34 -17.38
CA PHE A 242 24.99 24.99 -18.78
C PHE A 242 24.11 26.01 -19.50
N TYR A 243 23.64 27.05 -18.81
CA TYR A 243 22.88 28.15 -19.42
C TYR A 243 23.78 29.37 -19.58
N SER A 244 24.70 29.28 -20.55
CA SER A 244 25.48 30.41 -21.05
C SER A 244 25.03 30.66 -22.50
N GLU A 245 23.95 31.43 -22.67
CA GLU A 245 23.58 32.28 -23.83
C GLU A 245 22.04 32.56 -23.81
N PRO A 246 21.57 33.74 -24.26
CA PRO A 246 20.22 34.22 -24.00
C PRO A 246 19.26 33.80 -25.14
N GLN A 247 18.55 32.68 -24.99
CA GLN A 247 17.54 32.24 -25.96
C GLN A 247 16.12 32.23 -25.34
N ARG A 248 15.37 33.31 -25.57
CA ARG A 248 13.91 33.35 -25.34
C ARG A 248 13.15 32.30 -26.17
N SER A 249 13.73 31.81 -27.27
CA SER A 249 13.20 30.71 -28.09
C SER A 249 13.14 29.38 -27.32
N ASN A 250 14.08 29.12 -26.41
CA ASN A 250 14.13 27.86 -25.67
C ASN A 250 13.03 27.75 -24.61
N ILE A 251 12.55 28.85 -24.03
CA ILE A 251 11.54 28.80 -22.96
C ILE A 251 10.21 28.25 -23.50
N LYS A 252 9.81 28.65 -24.71
CA LYS A 252 8.58 28.17 -25.35
C LYS A 252 8.64 26.67 -25.61
N GLU A 253 9.73 26.20 -26.20
CA GLU A 253 9.94 24.78 -26.48
C GLU A 253 9.98 23.96 -25.19
N ILE A 254 10.69 24.44 -24.16
CA ILE A 254 10.70 23.80 -22.84
C ILE A 254 9.30 23.73 -22.23
N VAL A 255 8.50 24.81 -22.29
CA VAL A 255 7.13 24.83 -21.76
C VAL A 255 6.23 23.85 -22.52
N ASN A 256 6.37 23.76 -23.84
CA ASN A 256 5.65 22.78 -24.66
C ASN A 256 6.02 21.34 -24.25
N GLN A 257 7.31 21.04 -24.13
CA GLN A 257 7.77 19.72 -23.68
C GLN A 257 7.30 19.38 -22.27
N ILE A 258 7.32 20.34 -21.34
CA ILE A 258 6.78 20.18 -19.98
C ILE A 258 5.28 19.83 -20.00
N SER A 259 4.48 20.46 -20.87
CA SER A 259 3.05 20.17 -21.00
C SER A 259 2.81 18.74 -21.50
N ILE A 260 3.60 18.26 -22.47
CA ILE A 260 3.55 16.88 -22.98
C ILE A 260 3.98 15.87 -21.90
N ILE A 261 5.05 16.18 -21.15
CA ILE A 261 5.53 15.33 -20.04
C ILE A 261 4.48 15.27 -18.93
N HIS A 262 3.86 16.41 -18.58
CA HIS A 262 2.76 16.44 -17.60
C HIS A 262 1.61 15.54 -18.03
N ASP A 263 1.22 15.62 -19.30
CA ASP A 263 0.16 14.79 -19.86
C ASP A 263 0.47 13.30 -19.72
N SER A 264 1.68 12.91 -20.13
CA SER A 264 2.17 11.53 -20.02
C SER A 264 2.25 11.06 -18.55
N LEU A 265 2.61 11.94 -17.61
CA LEU A 265 2.62 11.63 -16.18
C LEU A 265 1.20 11.41 -15.63
N CYS A 266 0.21 12.16 -16.10
CA CYS A 266 -1.20 11.92 -15.76
C CYS A 266 -1.67 10.55 -16.27
N ASP A 267 -1.31 10.17 -17.51
CA ASP A 267 -1.61 8.84 -18.02
C ASP A 267 -0.93 7.72 -17.22
N ALA A 268 0.32 7.94 -16.80
CA ALA A 268 1.02 7.01 -15.92
C ALA A 268 0.29 6.84 -14.57
N CYS A 269 -0.24 7.93 -14.00
CA CYS A 269 -1.04 7.86 -12.77
C CYS A 269 -2.32 7.06 -12.98
N ASN A 270 -3.03 7.27 -14.09
CA ASN A 270 -4.25 6.54 -14.43
C ASN A 270 -3.99 5.04 -14.62
N LEU A 271 -2.88 4.67 -15.27
CA LEU A 271 -2.48 3.26 -15.42
C LEU A 271 -2.24 2.57 -14.08
N VAL A 272 -1.64 3.27 -13.11
CA VAL A 272 -1.41 2.75 -11.75
C VAL A 272 -2.72 2.67 -10.98
N GLU A 273 -3.54 3.73 -11.02
CA GLU A 273 -4.84 3.75 -10.36
C GLU A 273 -5.69 2.56 -10.83
N ASP A 274 -5.80 2.37 -12.13
CA ASP A 274 -6.55 1.27 -12.73
C ASP A 274 -6.02 -0.11 -12.30
N TYR A 275 -4.70 -0.31 -12.41
CA TYR A 275 -4.06 -1.59 -12.09
C TYR A 275 -4.26 -1.99 -10.63
N PHE A 276 -4.12 -1.01 -9.73
CA PHE A 276 -4.15 -1.25 -8.28
C PHE A 276 -5.53 -1.03 -7.64
N SER A 277 -6.53 -0.59 -8.39
CA SER A 277 -7.82 -0.13 -7.86
C SER A 277 -8.48 -1.12 -6.89
N ALA A 278 -8.73 -2.35 -7.35
CA ALA A 278 -9.35 -3.39 -6.53
C ALA A 278 -8.40 -3.95 -5.46
N GLN A 279 -7.11 -3.97 -5.74
CA GLN A 279 -6.10 -4.43 -4.79
C GLN A 279 -6.01 -3.47 -3.58
N MET A 280 -6.11 -2.16 -3.81
CA MET A 280 -6.19 -1.14 -2.74
C MET A 280 -7.49 -1.25 -1.96
N LEU A 281 -8.64 -1.41 -2.64
CA LEU A 281 -9.94 -1.61 -1.98
C LEU A 281 -9.88 -2.81 -1.03
N THR A 282 -9.38 -3.94 -1.54
CA THR A 282 -9.28 -5.19 -0.77
C THR A 282 -8.27 -5.06 0.37
N THR A 283 -7.14 -4.39 0.16
CA THR A 283 -6.15 -4.10 1.21
C THR A 283 -6.75 -3.30 2.36
N VAL A 284 -7.52 -2.25 2.03
CA VAL A 284 -8.19 -1.41 3.04
C VAL A 284 -9.26 -2.20 3.77
N ALA A 285 -10.07 -3.00 3.07
CA ALA A 285 -11.10 -3.84 3.70
C ALA A 285 -10.51 -4.87 4.67
N ILE A 286 -9.42 -5.53 4.27
CA ILE A 286 -8.69 -6.49 5.13
C ILE A 286 -8.14 -5.78 6.37
N ALA A 287 -7.45 -4.65 6.18
CA ALA A 287 -6.91 -3.88 7.30
C ALA A 287 -8.02 -3.41 8.25
N PHE A 288 -9.15 -2.96 7.71
CA PHE A 288 -10.29 -2.52 8.50
C PHE A 288 -10.85 -3.63 9.39
N LEU A 289 -11.12 -4.81 8.81
CA LEU A 289 -11.65 -5.95 9.57
C LEU A 289 -10.67 -6.42 10.64
N ILE A 290 -9.39 -6.56 10.29
CA ILE A 290 -8.34 -6.96 11.24
C ILE A 290 -8.27 -5.97 12.41
N ILE A 291 -8.27 -4.67 12.13
CA ILE A 291 -8.19 -3.67 13.22
C ILE A 291 -9.44 -3.73 14.10
N VAL A 292 -10.64 -3.85 13.54
CA VAL A 292 -11.89 -3.95 14.31
C VAL A 292 -11.88 -5.17 15.24
N PHE A 293 -11.61 -6.36 14.69
CA PHE A 293 -11.62 -7.60 15.48
C PHE A 293 -10.48 -7.64 16.50
N ASN A 294 -9.27 -7.24 16.12
CA ASN A 294 -8.14 -7.20 17.05
C ASN A 294 -8.36 -6.21 18.19
N THR A 295 -8.97 -5.05 17.91
CA THR A 295 -9.33 -4.08 18.96
C THR A 295 -10.38 -4.68 19.89
N TYR A 296 -11.40 -5.35 19.34
CA TYR A 296 -12.38 -6.07 20.14
C TYR A 296 -11.74 -7.14 21.04
N TYR A 297 -10.82 -7.96 20.52
CA TYR A 297 -10.14 -8.99 21.29
C TYR A 297 -9.26 -8.40 22.41
N ILE A 298 -8.56 -7.29 22.16
CA ILE A 298 -7.80 -6.59 23.20
C ILE A 298 -8.73 -6.06 24.29
N LEU A 299 -9.85 -5.44 23.93
CA LEU A 299 -10.82 -4.94 24.92
C LEU A 299 -11.41 -6.09 25.75
N GLY A 300 -11.73 -7.22 25.12
CA GLY A 300 -12.16 -8.43 25.82
C GLY A 300 -11.09 -8.95 26.79
N ALA A 301 -9.81 -8.92 26.40
CA ALA A 301 -8.71 -9.33 27.28
C ALA A 301 -8.44 -8.35 28.44
N MET A 302 -8.71 -7.06 28.25
CA MET A 302 -8.49 -6.03 29.28
C MET A 302 -9.64 -5.88 30.28
N PHE A 303 -10.88 -6.01 29.80
CA PHE A 303 -12.10 -5.71 30.56
C PHE A 303 -12.98 -6.94 30.82
N GLY A 304 -12.71 -8.06 30.16
CA GLY A 304 -13.37 -9.33 30.46
C GLY A 304 -13.03 -9.74 31.89
N ASN A 305 -14.06 -9.98 32.72
CA ASN A 305 -13.86 -10.58 34.03
C ASN A 305 -13.09 -11.89 33.86
N ALA A 306 -12.15 -12.18 34.75
CA ALA A 306 -11.29 -13.38 34.78
C ALA A 306 -12.03 -14.74 34.80
N ASN A 307 -13.36 -14.73 34.64
CA ASN A 307 -14.27 -15.87 34.71
C ASN A 307 -14.99 -16.14 33.38
N ILE A 308 -14.55 -15.59 32.24
CA ILE A 308 -15.04 -16.06 30.92
C ILE A 308 -14.50 -17.49 30.74
N PRO A 309 -15.36 -18.53 30.72
CA PRO A 309 -14.89 -19.90 30.55
C PRO A 309 -14.21 -20.04 29.18
N GLY A 310 -12.92 -20.40 29.19
CA GLY A 310 -12.13 -20.58 27.97
C GLY A 310 -10.95 -19.63 27.77
N GLN A 311 -10.75 -18.63 28.64
CA GLN A 311 -9.63 -17.70 28.55
C GLN A 311 -8.40 -18.22 29.30
N TYR A 312 -7.50 -18.91 28.60
CA TYR A 312 -6.27 -19.51 29.16
C TYR A 312 -5.03 -18.94 28.49
N PHE A 313 -4.80 -17.62 28.57
CA PHE A 313 -3.61 -17.03 27.96
C PHE A 313 -2.99 -15.90 28.79
N ASN A 314 -1.68 -15.71 28.61
CA ASN A 314 -0.91 -14.60 29.14
C ASN A 314 -1.38 -13.29 28.50
N THR A 315 -2.09 -12.49 29.28
CA THR A 315 -2.71 -11.23 28.84
C THR A 315 -1.72 -10.27 28.19
N VAL A 316 -0.46 -10.20 28.66
CA VAL A 316 0.53 -9.26 28.13
C VAL A 316 0.96 -9.64 26.73
N GLU A 317 1.29 -10.91 26.50
CA GLU A 317 1.72 -11.41 25.19
C GLU A 317 0.58 -11.35 24.18
N PHE A 318 -0.62 -11.70 24.63
CA PHE A 318 -1.82 -11.61 23.85
C PHE A 318 -2.08 -10.18 23.36
N ILE A 319 -2.12 -9.20 24.27
CA ILE A 319 -2.32 -7.79 23.92
C ILE A 319 -1.20 -7.32 22.98
N THR A 320 0.05 -7.72 23.22
CA THR A 320 1.19 -7.35 22.38
C THR A 320 1.03 -7.87 20.95
N PHE A 321 0.64 -9.13 20.77
CA PHE A 321 0.44 -9.76 19.47
C PHE A 321 -0.65 -9.06 18.64
N PHE A 322 -1.82 -8.81 19.23
CA PHE A 322 -2.93 -8.15 18.53
C PHE A 322 -2.64 -6.65 18.29
N SER A 323 -1.99 -5.97 19.23
CA SER A 323 -1.57 -4.57 19.07
C SER A 323 -0.56 -4.39 17.95
N TYR A 324 0.38 -5.33 17.83
CA TYR A 324 1.35 -5.36 16.75
C TYR A 324 0.65 -5.44 15.38
N GLN A 325 -0.31 -6.33 15.23
CA GLN A 325 -1.10 -6.45 14.00
C GLN A 325 -1.86 -5.15 13.67
N ILE A 326 -2.54 -4.55 14.67
CA ILE A 326 -3.23 -3.27 14.50
C ILE A 326 -2.26 -2.21 13.97
N ALA A 327 -1.10 -2.07 14.59
CA ALA A 327 -0.09 -1.09 14.20
C ALA A 327 0.39 -1.29 12.75
N VAL A 328 0.71 -2.52 12.35
CA VAL A 328 1.19 -2.83 10.98
C VAL A 328 0.12 -2.58 9.92
N HIS A 329 -1.13 -2.97 10.19
CA HIS A 329 -2.25 -2.76 9.26
C HIS A 329 -2.63 -1.29 9.15
N PHE A 330 -2.70 -0.57 10.28
CA PHE A 330 -2.94 0.88 10.29
C PHE A 330 -1.83 1.63 9.54
N LEU A 331 -0.56 1.32 9.80
CA LEU A 331 0.58 1.93 9.11
C LEU A 331 0.54 1.65 7.61
N SER A 332 0.11 0.45 7.20
CA SER A 332 0.01 0.10 5.78
C SER A 332 -1.06 0.93 5.06
N VAL A 333 -2.25 1.09 5.66
CA VAL A 333 -3.31 1.96 5.12
C VAL A 333 -2.88 3.42 5.11
N PHE A 334 -2.28 3.89 6.21
CA PHE A 334 -1.75 5.24 6.31
C PHE A 334 -0.70 5.52 5.22
N ALA A 335 0.22 4.59 4.96
CA ALA A 335 1.23 4.73 3.92
C ALA A 335 0.63 4.83 2.51
N VAL A 336 -0.39 4.01 2.20
CA VAL A 336 -1.14 4.08 0.93
C VAL A 336 -1.76 5.47 0.76
N VAL A 337 -2.55 5.91 1.75
CA VAL A 337 -3.23 7.22 1.69
C VAL A 337 -2.23 8.37 1.63
N PHE A 338 -1.17 8.31 2.43
CA PHE A 338 -0.14 9.33 2.47
C PHE A 338 0.53 9.50 1.10
N VAL A 339 0.90 8.40 0.45
CA VAL A 339 1.56 8.44 -0.86
C VAL A 339 0.62 8.96 -1.94
N CYS A 340 -0.65 8.51 -1.96
CA CYS A 340 -1.68 9.05 -2.86
C CYS A 340 -1.86 10.56 -2.69
N SER A 341 -2.14 11.01 -1.46
CA SER A 341 -2.34 12.41 -1.12
C SER A 341 -1.10 13.26 -1.46
N SER A 342 0.10 12.73 -1.18
CA SER A 342 1.35 13.43 -1.45
C SER A 342 1.66 13.58 -2.93
N LEU A 343 1.35 12.56 -3.75
CA LEU A 343 1.47 12.63 -5.21
C LEU A 343 0.47 13.62 -5.80
N SER A 344 -0.81 13.53 -5.43
CA SER A 344 -1.85 14.45 -5.92
C SER A 344 -1.53 15.91 -5.56
N LYS A 345 -1.03 16.15 -4.33
CA LYS A 345 -0.59 17.49 -3.90
C LYS A 345 0.62 17.98 -4.70
N GLU A 346 1.58 17.11 -5.03
CA GLU A 346 2.74 17.48 -5.82
C GLU A 346 2.37 17.79 -7.27
N SER A 347 1.51 16.98 -7.90
CA SER A 347 0.93 17.26 -9.23
C SER A 347 0.18 18.60 -9.25
N GLY A 348 -0.64 18.89 -8.22
CA GLY A 348 -1.36 20.16 -8.11
C GLY A 348 -0.46 21.41 -8.03
N LYS A 349 0.80 21.28 -7.58
CA LYS A 349 1.75 22.41 -7.57
C LYS A 349 2.17 22.85 -8.98
N THR A 350 2.01 22.01 -10.00
CA THR A 350 2.31 22.37 -11.39
C THR A 350 1.45 23.55 -11.85
N ALA A 351 0.14 23.53 -11.55
CA ALA A 351 -0.77 24.64 -11.83
C ALA A 351 -0.31 25.97 -11.22
N ILE A 352 0.18 25.94 -9.98
CA ILE A 352 0.70 27.12 -9.28
C ILE A 352 1.95 27.64 -9.97
N CYS A 353 2.86 26.77 -10.40
CA CYS A 353 4.10 27.17 -11.07
C CYS A 353 3.82 27.76 -12.46
N VAL A 354 2.89 27.16 -13.22
CA VAL A 354 2.46 27.66 -14.53
C VAL A 354 1.80 29.03 -14.42
N HIS A 355 0.86 29.23 -13.48
CA HIS A 355 0.24 30.54 -13.27
C HIS A 355 1.25 31.61 -12.84
N LYS A 356 2.22 31.27 -11.99
CA LYS A 356 3.30 32.20 -11.63
C LYS A 356 4.14 32.61 -12.84
N LEU A 357 4.43 31.66 -13.74
CA LEU A 357 5.15 31.94 -14.98
C LEU A 357 4.31 32.78 -15.95
N LEU A 358 3.00 32.50 -16.07
CA LEU A 358 2.04 33.26 -16.87
C LEU A 358 1.98 34.74 -16.43
N ASN A 359 1.94 35.00 -15.13
CA ASN A 359 1.91 36.36 -14.58
C ASN A 359 3.26 37.10 -14.68
N THR A 360 4.34 36.38 -14.97
CA THR A 360 5.70 36.96 -15.05
C THR A 360 6.11 37.22 -16.50
N THR A 361 5.47 36.58 -17.47
CA THR A 361 5.92 36.65 -18.87
C THR A 361 5.38 37.88 -19.61
N ASN A 362 6.25 38.54 -20.36
CA ASN A 362 5.89 39.64 -21.26
C ASN A 362 5.63 39.20 -22.71
N SER A 363 5.86 37.92 -23.04
CA SER A 363 5.64 37.40 -24.41
C SER A 363 4.21 36.90 -24.57
N GLU A 364 3.45 37.51 -25.48
CA GLU A 364 2.05 37.12 -25.78
C GLU A 364 1.95 35.67 -26.27
N GLU A 365 2.84 35.22 -27.15
CA GLU A 365 2.87 33.83 -27.59
C GLU A 365 3.09 32.84 -26.43
N LEU A 366 3.99 33.16 -25.50
CA LEU A 366 4.21 32.33 -24.31
C LEU A 366 3.00 32.38 -23.36
N LYS A 367 2.28 33.50 -23.28
CA LYS A 367 1.01 33.58 -22.54
C LYS A 367 -0.05 32.66 -23.14
N VAL A 368 -0.17 32.59 -24.46
CA VAL A 368 -1.11 31.68 -25.14
C VAL A 368 -0.80 30.22 -24.78
N GLN A 369 0.46 29.79 -24.90
CA GLN A 369 0.87 28.43 -24.53
C GLN A 369 0.65 28.12 -23.05
N LEU A 370 1.02 29.03 -22.16
CA LEU A 370 0.80 28.84 -20.71
C LEU A 370 -0.67 28.84 -20.34
N THR A 371 -1.52 29.57 -21.08
CA THR A 371 -2.98 29.54 -20.90
C THR A 371 -3.55 28.19 -21.34
N GLN A 372 -3.11 27.64 -22.48
CA GLN A 372 -3.47 26.29 -22.90
C GLN A 372 -3.03 25.24 -21.87
N PHE A 373 -1.80 25.35 -21.38
CA PHE A 373 -1.30 24.45 -20.34
C PHE A 373 -2.07 24.61 -19.03
N SER A 374 -2.42 25.83 -18.64
CA SER A 374 -3.28 26.10 -17.49
C SER A 374 -4.64 25.39 -17.60
N ILE A 375 -5.27 25.44 -18.77
CA ILE A 375 -6.54 24.74 -19.05
C ILE A 375 -6.33 23.22 -18.92
N GLN A 376 -5.27 22.66 -19.51
CA GLN A 376 -4.93 21.24 -19.36
C GLN A 376 -4.83 20.83 -17.89
N LEU A 377 -4.19 21.64 -17.03
CA LEU A 377 -4.01 21.37 -15.60
C LEU A 377 -5.32 21.38 -14.80
N VAL A 378 -6.34 22.10 -15.28
CA VAL A 378 -7.68 22.09 -14.69
C VAL A 378 -8.40 20.77 -15.00
N HIS A 379 -8.23 20.22 -16.20
CA HIS A 379 -8.93 19.02 -16.66
C HIS A 379 -8.18 17.71 -16.33
N ARG A 380 -6.85 17.72 -16.28
CA ARG A 380 -6.00 16.53 -16.02
C ARG A 380 -5.54 16.48 -14.56
N LYS A 381 -6.49 16.42 -13.63
CA LYS A 381 -6.18 16.34 -12.18
C LYS A 381 -5.85 14.91 -11.77
N VAL A 382 -4.68 14.71 -11.18
CA VAL A 382 -4.30 13.43 -10.57
C VAL A 382 -5.09 13.22 -9.28
N LYS A 383 -5.87 12.14 -9.25
CA LYS A 383 -6.65 11.72 -8.09
C LYS A 383 -6.69 10.20 -8.07
N PHE A 384 -6.49 9.60 -6.90
CA PHE A 384 -6.52 8.15 -6.74
C PHE A 384 -7.79 7.72 -6.04
N THR A 385 -8.49 6.76 -6.63
CA THR A 385 -9.70 6.15 -6.09
C THR A 385 -9.55 4.63 -5.99
N ALA A 386 -10.28 4.04 -5.06
CA ALA A 386 -10.40 2.59 -4.96
C ALA A 386 -11.74 2.17 -5.59
N CYS A 387 -11.68 1.49 -6.74
CA CYS A 387 -12.82 1.10 -7.58
C CYS A 387 -13.82 2.24 -7.85
N SER A 388 -13.35 3.50 -7.89
CA SER A 388 -14.20 4.69 -7.94
C SER A 388 -15.23 4.84 -6.81
N LEU A 389 -15.16 4.01 -5.76
CA LEU A 389 -16.07 4.04 -4.61
C LEU A 389 -15.71 5.17 -3.64
N PHE A 390 -14.41 5.38 -3.40
CA PHE A 390 -13.92 6.42 -2.51
C PHE A 390 -12.53 6.89 -2.92
N THR A 391 -12.18 8.08 -2.45
CA THR A 391 -10.92 8.76 -2.73
C THR A 391 -9.89 8.40 -1.68
N LEU A 392 -8.66 8.11 -2.11
CA LEU A 392 -7.54 7.77 -1.20
C LEU A 392 -6.80 9.03 -0.76
N ASP A 393 -7.52 9.95 -0.10
CA ASP A 393 -7.00 11.20 0.42
C ASP A 393 -6.97 11.22 1.96
N THR A 394 -6.35 12.23 2.56
CA THR A 394 -6.15 12.27 4.02
C THR A 394 -7.47 12.24 4.81
N SER A 395 -8.58 12.72 4.21
CA SER A 395 -9.91 12.64 4.84
C SER A 395 -10.38 11.19 5.05
N PHE A 396 -9.93 10.27 4.21
CA PHE A 396 -10.29 8.85 4.28
C PHE A 396 -9.84 8.19 5.59
N ILE A 397 -8.71 8.61 6.17
CA ILE A 397 -8.25 8.11 7.48
C ILE A 397 -9.26 8.43 8.58
N PHE A 398 -9.84 9.64 8.58
CA PHE A 398 -10.88 9.99 9.54
C PHE A 398 -12.14 9.15 9.36
N THR A 399 -12.51 8.82 8.11
CA THR A 399 -13.63 7.92 7.82
C THR A 399 -13.39 6.52 8.39
N ILE A 400 -12.19 5.97 8.21
CA ILE A 400 -11.79 4.67 8.78
C ILE A 400 -11.88 4.70 10.31
N VAL A 401 -11.30 5.72 10.95
CA VAL A 401 -11.29 5.83 12.43
C VAL A 401 -12.71 5.96 12.97
N LYS A 402 -13.58 6.77 12.33
CA LYS A 402 -14.98 6.90 12.72
C LYS A 402 -15.72 5.57 12.63
N ALA A 403 -15.63 4.89 11.49
CA ALA A 403 -16.28 3.60 11.28
C ALA A 403 -15.76 2.55 12.29
N LEU A 404 -14.44 2.48 12.49
CA LEU A 404 -13.81 1.60 13.46
C LEU A 404 -14.37 1.80 14.86
N SER A 405 -14.44 3.04 15.36
CA SER A 405 -15.00 3.32 16.67
C SER A 405 -16.46 2.84 16.78
N THR A 406 -17.27 3.07 15.74
CA THR A 406 -18.66 2.61 15.71
C THR A 406 -18.77 1.08 15.76
N TYR A 407 -18.03 0.35 14.93
CA TYR A 407 -18.12 -1.12 14.91
C TYR A 407 -17.55 -1.75 16.18
N VAL A 408 -16.47 -1.21 16.75
CA VAL A 408 -15.94 -1.68 18.04
C VAL A 408 -16.98 -1.52 19.14
N ILE A 409 -17.66 -0.37 19.22
CA ILE A 409 -18.75 -0.16 20.20
C ILE A 409 -19.87 -1.18 20.01
N ILE A 410 -20.29 -1.43 18.76
CA ILE A 410 -21.35 -2.40 18.45
C ILE A 410 -20.95 -3.81 18.93
N LEU A 411 -19.73 -4.25 18.66
CA LEU A 411 -19.24 -5.57 19.09
C LEU A 411 -19.19 -5.71 20.62
N VAL A 412 -18.73 -4.66 21.31
CA VAL A 412 -18.71 -4.62 22.77
C VAL A 412 -20.13 -4.66 23.34
N GLN A 413 -21.06 -3.86 22.81
CA GLN A 413 -22.46 -3.85 23.25
C GLN A 413 -23.14 -5.20 23.03
N PHE A 414 -22.86 -5.87 21.91
CA PHE A 414 -23.39 -7.20 21.63
C PHE A 414 -22.91 -8.22 22.68
N THR A 415 -21.64 -8.14 23.06
CA THR A 415 -21.05 -9.01 24.10
C THR A 415 -21.72 -8.77 25.45
N ILE A 416 -21.82 -7.52 25.90
CA ILE A 416 -22.45 -7.16 27.19
C ILE A 416 -23.90 -7.64 27.25
N ASN A 417 -24.65 -7.49 26.16
CA ASN A 417 -26.06 -7.92 26.10
C ASN A 417 -26.20 -9.44 26.15
N GLN A 418 -25.27 -10.20 25.55
CA GLN A 418 -25.24 -11.66 25.67
C GLN A 418 -24.95 -12.09 27.11
N GLU A 419 -23.97 -11.47 27.78
CA GLU A 419 -23.64 -11.75 29.18
C GLU A 419 -24.81 -11.45 30.13
N ALA A 420 -25.49 -10.31 29.95
CA ALA A 420 -26.65 -9.94 30.76
C ALA A 420 -27.81 -10.94 30.64
N LYS A 421 -28.04 -11.49 29.44
CA LYS A 421 -29.04 -12.54 29.23
C LYS A 421 -28.68 -13.85 29.93
N VAL A 422 -27.42 -14.26 29.85
CA VAL A 422 -26.93 -15.50 30.50
C VAL A 422 -27.06 -15.38 32.02
N GLU A 423 -26.68 -14.24 32.58
CA GLU A 423 -26.77 -13.98 34.02
C GLU A 423 -28.24 -13.97 34.50
N LEU A 424 -29.16 -13.41 33.71
CA LEU A 424 -30.60 -13.48 34.00
C LEU A 424 -31.11 -14.92 34.02
N ILE A 425 -30.74 -15.74 33.03
CA ILE A 425 -31.15 -17.16 32.96
C ILE A 425 -30.59 -17.93 34.15
N ARG A 426 -29.32 -17.69 34.52
CA ARG A 426 -28.69 -18.32 35.69
C ARG A 426 -29.46 -18.01 36.97
N ARG A 427 -29.79 -16.73 37.21
CA ARG A 427 -30.57 -16.32 38.39
C ARG A 427 -31.95 -16.98 38.45
N ASN A 428 -32.66 -17.01 37.32
CA ASN A 428 -33.96 -17.67 37.25
C ASN A 428 -33.86 -19.18 37.54
N LEU A 429 -32.82 -19.85 37.05
CA LEU A 429 -32.57 -21.28 37.36
C LEU A 429 -32.25 -21.49 38.85
N GLU A 430 -31.42 -20.63 39.45
CA GLU A 430 -31.10 -20.69 40.88
C GLU A 430 -32.34 -20.49 41.76
N GLU A 431 -33.24 -19.59 41.38
CA GLU A 431 -34.53 -19.41 42.05
C GLU A 431 -35.43 -20.65 41.91
N LEU A 432 -35.54 -21.23 40.72
CA LEU A 432 -36.31 -22.46 40.49
C LEU A 432 -35.77 -23.65 41.30
N VAL A 433 -34.44 -23.81 41.40
CA VAL A 433 -33.82 -24.87 42.21
C VAL A 433 -34.11 -24.65 43.70
N LYS A 434 -34.03 -23.40 44.19
CA LYS A 434 -34.40 -23.07 45.58
C LYS A 434 -35.87 -23.39 45.87
N LEU A 435 -36.78 -23.07 44.95
CA LEU A 435 -38.21 -23.38 45.06
C LEU A 435 -38.47 -24.90 45.06
N ASN A 436 -37.76 -25.66 44.24
CA ASN A 436 -37.89 -27.12 44.19
C ASN A 436 -37.36 -27.79 45.48
N ASN A 437 -36.24 -27.31 46.01
CA ASN A 437 -35.69 -27.82 47.28
C ASN A 437 -36.56 -27.48 48.50
N LEU A 438 -37.40 -26.43 48.42
CA LEU A 438 -38.38 -26.08 49.46
C LEU A 438 -39.68 -26.90 49.37
N THR A 439 -39.96 -27.57 48.25
CA THR A 439 -41.20 -28.30 48.00
C THR A 439 -41.06 -29.83 48.10
N MET A 440 -39.84 -30.35 48.23
CA MET A 440 -39.57 -31.75 48.58
C MET A 440 -39.65 -31.92 50.11
N PRO A 441 -40.63 -32.64 50.67
CA PRO A 441 -40.66 -32.93 52.10
C PRO A 441 -39.44 -33.80 52.45
N ASN A 442 -38.81 -33.53 53.58
CA ASN A 442 -37.94 -34.51 54.21
C ASN A 442 -38.80 -35.71 54.60
N ASP A 443 -38.93 -36.69 53.70
CA ASP A 443 -39.41 -38.02 54.05
C ASP A 443 -38.34 -38.64 54.96
N MET A 444 -38.59 -38.55 56.26
CA MET A 444 -37.92 -39.28 57.33
C MET A 444 -38.95 -40.14 58.05
#